data_AF-A0A6A5AL75-F1
#
_entry.id   AF-A0A6A5AL75-F1
#
_cell.length_a   1.000
_cell.length_b   1.000
_cell.length_c   1.000
_cell.angle_alpha   90.00
_cell.angle_beta   90.00
_cell.angle_gamma   90.00
#
_symmetry.space_group_name_H-M   'P 1'
#
loop_
_entity.id
_entity.type
_entity.pdbx_description
1 polymer ?
#
loop_
_entity_poly.entity_id
_entity_poly.type
_entity_poly.pdbx_seq_one_letter_code
_entity_poly.pdbx_strand_id
1 'polypeptide(L)'
;MFDTDVLYDSTTSLDQSSQLPEHLDAFFCPGGTPSVVRSQTHPPPSLCHVTIGPTDRPLYMVCLSRYIPITDAAELNPLELVLLEQKNLRRFVLAGICVLSRVPNFETVRRRLRQLHADATADPDSTYATSTLWRPTLAQLSALTAESSVVTELSTHTLFTCLSPKHVLQVLAAVLCERKVLLISSHVSVLTTVGETLRLLLRPLQWPHVFAPVLPACLPRRR
;
A
#
# COMPACT_ATOMS: atom_id res chain seq x y z
N MET A 1 -12.86 -9.91 -5.55
CA MET A 1 -13.56 -8.62 -5.55
C MET A 1 -13.43 -8.12 -4.12
N PHE A 2 -12.59 -7.11 -3.89
CA PHE A 2 -12.54 -6.50 -2.57
C PHE A 2 -13.76 -5.59 -2.47
N ASP A 3 -14.36 -5.54 -1.28
CA ASP A 3 -15.44 -4.60 -1.02
C ASP A 3 -14.79 -3.28 -0.60
N THR A 4 -14.55 -2.42 -1.57
CA THR A 4 -13.75 -1.19 -1.42
C THR A 4 -14.67 -0.04 -0.98
N ASP A 5 -14.99 0.01 0.31
CA ASP A 5 -15.72 1.15 0.87
C ASP A 5 -14.80 2.38 0.98
N VAL A 6 -15.15 3.44 0.25
CA VAL A 6 -14.44 4.72 0.30
C VAL A 6 -15.04 5.59 1.40
N LEU A 7 -14.29 5.76 2.50
CA LEU A 7 -14.63 6.70 3.57
C LEU A 7 -14.06 8.08 3.20
N TYR A 8 -14.94 9.04 2.89
CA TYR A 8 -14.58 10.42 2.51
C TYR A 8 -14.63 11.37 3.72
N ASP A 9 -13.64 12.26 3.84
CA ASP A 9 -13.69 13.39 4.77
C ASP A 9 -14.26 14.62 4.05
N SER A 10 -15.49 15.01 4.43
CA SER A 10 -16.33 16.02 3.77
C SER A 10 -15.80 17.46 3.82
N THR A 11 -14.60 17.71 4.34
CA THR A 11 -14.12 19.07 4.64
C THR A 11 -13.29 19.74 3.53
N THR A 12 -12.94 19.03 2.45
CA THR A 12 -12.30 19.63 1.28
C THR A 12 -13.27 19.72 0.10
N SER A 13 -13.84 20.91 -0.08
CA SER A 13 -14.49 21.30 -1.34
C SER A 13 -13.44 21.42 -2.43
N LEU A 14 -13.37 20.48 -3.38
CA LEU A 14 -12.57 20.64 -4.59
C LEU A 14 -13.21 19.90 -5.78
N ASP A 15 -13.56 20.70 -6.78
CA ASP A 15 -13.71 20.43 -8.21
C ASP A 15 -13.91 18.98 -8.69
N GLN A 16 -14.97 18.83 -9.48
CA GLN A 16 -15.30 17.71 -10.35
C GLN A 16 -14.15 17.35 -11.31
N SER A 17 -13.12 16.60 -10.88
CA SER A 17 -12.21 15.85 -11.79
C SER A 17 -11.25 14.84 -11.15
N SER A 18 -11.28 14.59 -9.84
CA SER A 18 -10.46 13.51 -9.24
C SER A 18 -11.24 12.20 -9.16
N GLN A 19 -11.42 11.53 -10.30
CA GLN A 19 -11.81 10.12 -10.29
C GLN A 19 -10.68 9.33 -9.63
N LEU A 20 -11.01 8.63 -8.53
CA LEU A 20 -10.14 7.65 -7.90
C LEU A 20 -9.70 6.64 -8.98
N PRO A 21 -8.41 6.25 -9.05
CA PRO A 21 -7.97 5.29 -10.05
C PRO A 21 -8.80 4.00 -10.00
N GLU A 22 -9.27 3.53 -11.15
CA GLU A 22 -9.93 2.23 -11.25
C GLU A 22 -8.98 1.12 -10.78
N HIS A 23 -9.51 0.10 -10.10
CA HIS A 23 -8.74 -1.06 -9.62
C HIS A 23 -7.66 -0.75 -8.55
N LEU A 24 -7.91 0.17 -7.61
CA LEU A 24 -7.05 0.37 -6.44
C LEU A 24 -6.72 -0.93 -5.68
N ASP A 25 -7.66 -1.87 -5.67
CA ASP A 25 -7.52 -3.23 -5.14
C ASP A 25 -6.23 -3.93 -5.62
N ALA A 26 -5.83 -3.71 -6.87
CA ALA A 26 -4.62 -4.32 -7.45
C ALA A 26 -3.35 -3.77 -6.81
N PHE A 27 -3.39 -2.55 -6.27
CA PHE A 27 -2.30 -1.89 -5.59
C PHE A 27 -2.34 -2.10 -4.07
N PHE A 28 -3.40 -2.70 -3.54
CA PHE A 28 -3.50 -3.09 -2.14
C PHE A 28 -2.47 -4.17 -1.79
N CYS A 29 -2.14 -5.02 -2.77
CA CYS A 29 -1.18 -6.12 -2.65
C CYS A 29 -0.31 -6.26 -3.91
N PRO A 30 0.58 -5.27 -4.15
CA PRO A 30 1.32 -5.17 -5.40
C PRO A 30 2.36 -6.27 -5.61
N GLY A 31 2.75 -6.98 -4.53
CA GLY A 31 3.71 -8.09 -4.58
C GLY A 31 3.12 -9.46 -4.93
N GLY A 32 1.85 -9.51 -5.37
CA GLY A 32 1.18 -10.79 -5.63
C GLY A 32 0.73 -11.51 -4.37
N THR A 33 0.56 -10.78 -3.26
CA THR A 33 0.00 -11.34 -2.03
C THR A 33 -1.40 -11.89 -2.34
N PRO A 34 -1.64 -13.19 -2.11
CA PRO A 34 -2.91 -13.81 -2.45
C PRO A 34 -4.02 -13.26 -1.53
N SER A 35 -5.21 -13.03 -2.11
CA SER A 35 -6.38 -12.56 -1.36
C SER A 35 -6.92 -13.60 -0.37
N VAL A 36 -6.56 -14.87 -0.55
CA VAL A 36 -6.92 -15.98 0.33
C VAL A 36 -5.69 -16.86 0.55
N VAL A 37 -5.40 -17.19 1.82
CA VAL A 37 -4.29 -18.07 2.21
C VAL A 37 -4.81 -19.18 3.09
N ARG A 38 -4.23 -20.38 2.98
CA ARG A 38 -4.43 -21.47 3.94
C ARG A 38 -3.16 -21.62 4.76
N SER A 39 -3.29 -21.52 6.08
CA SER A 39 -2.15 -21.57 6.99
C SER A 39 -2.54 -22.19 8.32
N GLN A 40 -1.56 -22.80 9.00
CA GLN A 40 -1.74 -23.31 10.36
C GLN A 40 -1.59 -22.21 11.41
N THR A 41 -0.76 -21.20 11.11
CA THR A 41 -0.54 -20.03 11.95
C THR A 41 -1.16 -18.80 11.30
N HIS A 42 -1.50 -17.80 12.12
CA HIS A 42 -2.00 -16.53 11.62
C HIS A 42 -0.92 -15.83 10.79
N PRO A 43 -1.15 -15.54 9.50
CA PRO A 43 -0.16 -14.83 8.71
C PRO A 43 0.07 -13.41 9.28
N PRO A 44 1.30 -12.89 9.23
CA PRO A 44 1.59 -11.56 9.76
C PRO A 44 0.92 -10.46 8.91
N PRO A 45 0.58 -9.31 9.50
CA PRO A 45 0.12 -8.15 8.75
C PRO A 45 1.26 -7.60 7.89
N SER A 46 0.90 -6.91 6.80
CA SER A 46 1.85 -6.28 5.89
C SER A 46 1.51 -4.80 5.71
N LEU A 47 2.55 -3.97 5.67
CA LEU A 47 2.45 -2.54 5.47
C LEU A 47 3.30 -2.15 4.26
N CYS A 48 2.65 -1.67 3.21
CA CYS A 48 3.31 -1.22 2.00
C CYS A 48 2.85 0.18 1.61
N HIS A 49 3.61 0.82 0.73
CA HIS A 49 3.22 2.08 0.13
C HIS A 49 3.64 2.10 -1.33
N VAL A 50 2.87 2.82 -2.13
CA VAL A 50 3.03 2.94 -3.58
C VAL A 50 2.66 4.35 -4.03
N THR A 51 3.19 4.75 -5.18
CA THR A 51 2.71 5.92 -5.91
C THR A 51 1.91 5.46 -7.11
N ILE A 52 0.73 6.03 -7.30
CA ILE A 52 -0.18 5.73 -8.39
C ILE A 52 -0.58 7.00 -9.13
N GLY A 53 -1.03 6.86 -10.38
CA GLY A 53 -1.42 8.00 -11.20
C GLY A 53 -0.26 8.63 -11.98
N PRO A 54 -0.52 9.75 -12.68
CA PRO A 54 0.44 10.36 -13.60
C PRO A 54 1.55 11.11 -12.87
N THR A 55 2.64 11.42 -13.57
CA THR A 55 3.84 12.03 -12.99
C THR A 55 3.62 13.47 -12.49
N ASP A 56 2.69 14.21 -13.10
CA ASP A 56 2.34 15.59 -12.75
C ASP A 56 1.47 15.68 -11.49
N ARG A 57 0.56 14.72 -11.31
CA ARG A 57 -0.39 14.65 -10.19
C ARG A 57 -0.44 13.25 -9.59
N PRO A 58 0.65 12.80 -8.93
CA PRO A 58 0.67 11.49 -8.29
C PRO A 58 -0.24 11.45 -7.06
N LEU A 59 -0.80 10.28 -6.81
CA LEU A 59 -1.40 9.92 -5.52
C LEU A 59 -0.44 8.98 -4.79
N TYR A 60 -0.23 9.25 -3.51
CA TYR A 60 0.58 8.44 -2.61
C TYR A 60 -0.36 7.60 -1.77
N MET A 61 -0.16 6.28 -1.80
CA MET A 61 -0.99 5.32 -1.10
C MET A 61 -0.17 4.55 -0.08
N VAL A 62 -0.69 4.40 1.13
CA VAL A 62 -0.15 3.48 2.15
C VAL A 62 -1.23 2.49 2.53
N CYS A 63 -0.91 1.20 2.44
CA CYS A 63 -1.83 0.10 2.71
C CYS A 63 -1.34 -0.71 3.90
N LEU A 64 -2.21 -0.91 4.88
CA LEU A 64 -2.08 -1.92 5.91
C LEU A 64 -3.02 -3.07 5.57
N SER A 65 -2.46 -4.24 5.35
CA SER A 65 -3.19 -5.47 5.08
C SER A 65 -2.99 -6.47 6.22
N ARG A 66 -4.05 -7.22 6.52
CA ARG A 66 -4.07 -8.26 7.53
C ARG A 66 -4.92 -9.42 7.02
N TYR A 67 -4.69 -10.58 7.59
CA TYR A 67 -5.47 -11.77 7.31
C TYR A 67 -6.51 -11.97 8.41
N ILE A 68 -7.70 -12.39 8.02
CA ILE A 68 -8.82 -12.64 8.93
C ILE A 68 -9.23 -14.10 8.78
N PRO A 69 -9.24 -14.89 9.87
CA PRO A 69 -9.64 -16.29 9.81
C PRO A 69 -11.14 -16.40 9.52
N ILE A 70 -11.49 -17.26 8.56
CA ILE A 70 -12.89 -17.63 8.34
C ILE A 70 -13.25 -18.73 9.32
N THR A 71 -14.13 -18.39 10.27
CA THR A 71 -14.58 -19.31 11.32
C THR A 71 -15.96 -19.88 11.07
N ASP A 72 -16.76 -19.25 10.20
CA ASP A 72 -18.10 -19.74 9.88
C ASP A 72 -18.02 -20.97 8.97
N ALA A 73 -18.57 -22.09 9.44
CA ALA A 73 -18.66 -23.34 8.70
C ALA A 73 -19.49 -23.20 7.42
N ALA A 74 -20.44 -22.25 7.37
CA ALA A 74 -21.25 -21.99 6.18
C ALA A 74 -20.46 -21.38 5.02
N GLU A 75 -19.35 -20.68 5.32
CA GLU A 75 -18.48 -20.05 4.30
C GLU A 75 -17.33 -20.96 3.82
N LEU A 76 -17.16 -22.11 4.49
CA LEU A 76 -16.11 -23.09 4.20
C LEU A 76 -16.62 -24.15 3.23
N ASN A 77 -15.87 -24.36 2.13
CA ASN A 77 -16.17 -25.45 1.22
C ASN A 77 -15.87 -26.82 1.88
N PRO A 78 -16.47 -27.94 1.42
CA PRO A 78 -16.24 -29.26 2.01
C PRO A 78 -14.75 -29.66 2.13
N LEU A 79 -13.94 -29.29 1.14
CA LEU A 79 -12.49 -29.51 1.18
C LEU A 79 -11.80 -28.68 2.27
N GLU A 80 -12.29 -27.47 2.55
CA GLU A 80 -11.72 -26.59 3.55
C GLU A 80 -12.05 -27.06 4.97
N LEU A 81 -13.24 -27.63 5.16
CA LEU A 81 -13.61 -28.35 6.39
C LEU A 81 -12.67 -29.53 6.64
N VAL A 82 -12.42 -30.37 5.63
CA VAL A 82 -11.48 -31.50 5.75
C VAL A 82 -10.05 -31.03 6.06
N LEU A 83 -9.58 -29.95 5.40
CA LEU A 83 -8.25 -29.39 5.67
C LEU A 83 -8.14 -28.81 7.09
N LEU A 84 -9.21 -28.20 7.59
CA LEU A 84 -9.28 -27.71 8.96
C LEU A 84 -9.22 -28.88 9.95
N GLU A 85 -10.06 -29.89 9.76
CA GLU A 85 -10.16 -31.06 10.67
C GLU A 85 -8.89 -31.91 10.67
N GLN A 86 -8.34 -32.22 9.50
CA GLN A 86 -7.23 -33.19 9.38
C GLN A 86 -5.84 -32.56 9.47
N LYS A 87 -5.68 -31.29 9.07
CA LYS A 87 -4.37 -30.64 8.97
C LYS A 87 -4.25 -29.35 9.78
N ASN A 88 -5.30 -28.98 10.52
CA ASN A 88 -5.42 -27.69 11.22
C ASN A 88 -5.10 -26.50 10.30
N LEU A 89 -5.45 -26.62 9.01
CA LEU A 89 -5.23 -25.58 8.01
C LEU A 89 -6.46 -24.67 7.96
N ARG A 90 -6.30 -23.46 8.51
CA ARG A 90 -7.36 -22.45 8.52
C ARG A 90 -7.31 -21.64 7.23
N ARG A 91 -8.49 -21.28 6.72
CA ARG A 91 -8.63 -20.33 5.62
C ARG A 91 -8.60 -18.92 6.17
N PHE A 92 -7.76 -18.08 5.58
CA PHE A 92 -7.65 -16.67 5.88
C PHE A 92 -8.01 -15.84 4.66
N VAL A 93 -8.77 -14.77 4.86
CA VAL A 93 -9.10 -13.79 3.83
C VAL A 93 -8.37 -12.49 4.13
N LEU A 94 -7.81 -11.89 3.08
CA LEU A 94 -7.11 -10.61 3.19
C LEU A 94 -8.11 -9.47 3.36
N ALA A 95 -7.89 -8.65 4.38
CA ALA A 95 -8.61 -7.40 4.60
C ALA A 95 -7.61 -6.30 4.96
N GLY A 96 -8.01 -5.04 4.85
CA GLY A 96 -7.13 -3.97 5.31
C GLY A 96 -7.64 -2.58 5.02
N ILE A 97 -6.77 -1.61 5.25
CA ILE A 97 -7.07 -0.18 5.16
C ILE A 97 -5.99 0.47 4.30
N CYS A 98 -6.39 1.32 3.37
CA CYS A 98 -5.48 2.18 2.62
C CYS A 98 -5.79 3.65 2.90
N VAL A 99 -4.74 4.45 3.01
CA VAL A 99 -4.82 5.91 3.09
C VAL A 99 -4.19 6.48 1.84
N LEU A 100 -4.91 7.39 1.19
CA LEU A 100 -4.48 8.10 0.00
C LEU A 100 -4.17 9.55 0.34
N SER A 101 -3.10 10.09 -0.24
CA SER A 101 -2.61 11.44 0.00
C SER A 101 -2.08 12.06 -1.29
N ARG A 102 -2.14 13.38 -1.41
CA ARG A 102 -1.47 14.14 -2.48
C ARG A 102 -0.02 14.53 -2.15
N VAL A 103 0.42 14.24 -0.93
CA VAL A 103 1.76 14.56 -0.43
C VAL A 103 2.45 13.25 -0.02
N PRO A 104 3.76 13.07 -0.28
CA PRO A 104 4.48 11.84 0.05
C PRO A 104 4.79 11.76 1.57
N ASN A 105 3.75 11.51 2.38
CA ASN A 105 3.80 11.35 3.83
C ASN A 105 3.82 9.87 4.25
N PHE A 106 4.63 9.08 3.54
CA PHE A 106 4.65 7.63 3.69
C PHE A 106 4.94 7.19 5.13
N GLU A 107 5.94 7.75 5.80
CA GLU A 107 6.35 7.27 7.13
C GLU A 107 5.36 7.67 8.21
N THR A 108 4.80 8.90 8.16
CA THR A 108 3.76 9.32 9.10
C THR A 108 2.52 8.45 8.98
N VAL A 109 2.02 8.22 7.76
CA VAL A 109 0.82 7.40 7.56
C VAL A 109 1.09 5.95 7.94
N ARG A 110 2.26 5.41 7.59
CA ARG A 110 2.70 4.07 8.03
C ARG A 110 2.70 3.93 9.54
N ARG A 111 3.28 4.90 10.26
CA ARG A 111 3.33 4.90 11.72
C ARG A 111 1.93 4.94 12.33
N ARG A 112 1.05 5.80 11.81
CA ARG A 112 -0.34 5.91 12.30
C ARG A 112 -1.15 4.64 12.04
N LEU A 113 -1.00 4.02 10.86
CA LEU A 113 -1.61 2.73 10.56
C LEU A 113 -1.09 1.61 11.47
N ARG A 114 0.22 1.56 11.76
CA ARG A 114 0.77 0.59 12.72
C ARG A 114 0.21 0.80 14.13
N GLN A 115 0.09 2.05 14.56
CA GLN A 115 -0.49 2.37 15.87
C GLN A 115 -1.95 1.92 15.93
N LEU A 116 -2.75 2.26 14.93
CA LEU A 116 -4.13 1.81 14.81
C LEU A 116 -4.25 0.28 14.85
N HIS A 117 -3.35 -0.42 14.14
CA HIS A 117 -3.30 -1.88 14.17
C HIS A 117 -3.04 -2.42 15.57
N ALA A 118 -2.05 -1.86 16.27
CA ALA A 118 -1.69 -2.30 17.62
C ALA A 118 -2.84 -2.05 18.60
N ASP A 119 -3.42 -0.85 18.59
CA ASP A 119 -4.51 -0.46 19.48
C ASP A 119 -5.75 -1.32 19.23
N ALA A 120 -6.15 -1.49 17.96
CA ALA A 120 -7.35 -2.26 17.60
C ALA A 120 -7.19 -3.77 17.80
N THR A 121 -5.95 -4.28 17.88
CA THR A 121 -5.66 -5.69 18.20
C THR A 121 -5.58 -5.92 19.70
N ALA A 122 -5.19 -4.91 20.47
CA ALA A 122 -5.14 -4.96 21.93
C ALA A 122 -6.52 -4.79 22.59
N ASP A 123 -7.45 -4.13 21.90
CA ASP A 123 -8.83 -3.93 22.36
C ASP A 123 -9.65 -5.23 22.27
N PRO A 124 -10.11 -5.81 23.39
CA PRO A 124 -10.89 -7.05 23.40
C PRO A 124 -12.30 -6.88 22.83
N ASP A 125 -12.86 -5.66 22.84
CA ASP A 125 -14.21 -5.39 22.34
C ASP A 125 -14.22 -5.14 20.82
N SER A 126 -13.04 -5.01 20.22
CA SER A 126 -12.86 -4.71 18.81
C SER A 126 -13.02 -5.95 17.92
N THR A 127 -13.87 -5.84 16.89
CA THR A 127 -14.01 -6.87 15.85
C THR A 127 -12.89 -6.83 14.79
N TYR A 128 -11.83 -6.04 15.01
CA TYR A 128 -10.75 -5.80 14.05
C TYR A 128 -10.06 -7.08 13.56
N ALA A 129 -9.81 -8.02 14.47
CA ALA A 129 -9.11 -9.27 14.15
C ALA A 129 -10.01 -10.33 13.49
N THR A 130 -11.33 -10.20 13.62
CA THR A 130 -12.30 -11.25 13.23
C THR A 130 -13.24 -10.84 12.10
N SER A 131 -13.37 -9.54 11.80
CA SER A 131 -14.31 -9.04 10.79
C SER A 131 -13.62 -8.36 9.61
N THR A 132 -13.96 -8.81 8.39
CA THR A 132 -13.58 -8.18 7.11
C THR A 132 -14.26 -6.84 6.90
N LEU A 133 -15.38 -6.61 7.58
CA LEU A 133 -16.19 -5.39 7.51
C LEU A 133 -15.82 -4.37 8.59
N TRP A 134 -14.79 -4.62 9.40
CA TRP A 134 -14.37 -3.65 10.40
C TRP A 134 -14.05 -2.30 9.75
N ARG A 135 -14.47 -1.21 10.41
CA ARG A 135 -14.23 0.16 9.98
C ARG A 135 -13.64 0.96 11.16
N PRO A 136 -12.65 1.83 10.90
CA PRO A 136 -12.13 2.72 11.93
C PRO A 136 -13.21 3.73 12.37
N THR A 137 -13.18 4.09 13.65
CA THR A 137 -14.06 5.15 14.18
C THR A 137 -13.68 6.51 13.60
N LEU A 138 -14.56 7.50 13.72
CA LEU A 138 -14.29 8.85 13.25
C LEU A 138 -13.03 9.46 13.89
N ALA A 139 -12.79 9.19 15.18
CA ALA A 139 -11.60 9.65 15.90
C ALA A 139 -10.32 8.95 15.40
N GLN A 140 -10.40 7.67 15.03
CA GLN A 140 -9.28 6.95 14.42
C GLN A 140 -8.99 7.44 13.00
N LEU A 141 -10.05 7.72 12.21
CA LEU A 141 -9.93 8.31 10.88
C LEU A 141 -9.26 9.69 10.93
N SER A 142 -9.73 10.57 11.82
CA SER A 142 -9.12 11.90 11.97
C SER A 142 -7.66 11.83 12.41
N ALA A 143 -7.30 10.88 13.29
CA ALA A 143 -5.91 10.64 13.66
C ALA A 143 -5.06 10.13 12.49
N LEU A 144 -5.62 9.30 11.60
CA LEU A 144 -4.94 8.81 10.39
C LEU A 144 -4.68 9.95 9.39
N THR A 145 -5.66 10.83 9.17
CA THR A 145 -5.63 11.89 8.15
C THR A 145 -5.12 13.24 8.65
N ALA A 146 -4.91 13.40 9.96
CA ALA A 146 -4.43 14.64 10.56
C ALA A 146 -3.23 15.23 9.81
N GLU A 147 -3.21 16.55 9.62
CA GLU A 147 -2.13 17.20 8.88
C GLU A 147 -0.76 16.90 9.52
N SER A 148 0.24 16.67 8.66
CA SER A 148 1.63 16.52 9.10
C SER A 148 2.33 17.86 8.90
N SER A 149 3.08 18.31 9.90
CA SER A 149 3.90 19.52 9.80
C SER A 149 5.10 19.36 8.83
N VAL A 150 5.38 18.13 8.37
CA VAL A 150 6.47 17.83 7.45
C VAL A 150 5.99 17.90 6.01
N VAL A 151 6.54 18.83 5.23
CA VAL A 151 6.16 19.09 3.83
C VAL A 151 6.51 17.91 2.90
N THR A 152 7.57 17.15 3.18
CA THR A 152 7.97 15.96 2.41
C THR A 152 8.83 15.04 3.28
N GLU A 153 8.45 13.76 3.40
CA GLU A 153 9.17 12.77 4.22
C GLU A 153 10.15 11.90 3.43
N LEU A 154 10.33 12.18 2.14
CA LEU A 154 11.22 11.42 1.27
C LEU A 154 12.68 11.60 1.71
N SER A 155 13.26 10.53 2.24
CA SER A 155 14.67 10.49 2.66
C SER A 155 15.55 9.90 1.56
N THR A 156 16.72 10.50 1.35
CA THR A 156 17.78 9.94 0.50
C THR A 156 18.46 8.72 1.12
N HIS A 157 18.26 8.48 2.41
CA HIS A 157 18.89 7.38 3.14
C HIS A 157 18.59 6.01 2.48
N THR A 158 17.33 5.74 2.14
CA THR A 158 16.92 4.48 1.49
C THR A 158 17.61 4.29 0.15
N LEU A 159 17.76 5.36 -0.65
CA LEU A 159 18.46 5.32 -1.93
C LEU A 159 19.92 4.89 -1.75
N PHE A 160 20.65 5.52 -0.83
CA PHE A 160 22.06 5.22 -0.59
C PHE A 160 22.31 3.92 0.20
N THR A 161 21.28 3.40 0.88
CA THR A 161 21.33 2.07 1.48
C THR A 161 21.18 0.98 0.41
N CYS A 162 20.40 1.22 -0.63
CA CYS A 162 20.14 0.24 -1.69
C CYS A 162 21.13 0.31 -2.86
N LEU A 163 21.66 1.50 -3.18
CA LEU A 163 22.56 1.73 -4.31
C LEU A 163 23.83 2.42 -3.83
N SER A 164 24.99 1.96 -4.30
CA SER A 164 26.24 2.67 -4.05
C SER A 164 26.23 4.05 -4.74
N PRO A 165 26.96 5.05 -4.24
CA PRO A 165 26.98 6.40 -4.82
C PRO A 165 27.29 6.41 -6.33
N LYS A 166 28.17 5.52 -6.80
CA LYS A 166 28.46 5.35 -8.23
C LYS A 166 27.22 4.96 -9.04
N HIS A 167 26.43 4.01 -8.56
CA HIS A 167 25.20 3.59 -9.25
C HIS A 167 24.12 4.68 -9.19
N VAL A 168 24.03 5.43 -8.08
CA VAL A 168 23.14 6.59 -7.99
C VAL A 168 23.45 7.61 -9.09
N LEU A 169 24.73 7.96 -9.28
CA LEU A 169 25.15 8.88 -10.34
C LEU A 169 24.86 8.33 -11.73
N GLN A 170 25.08 7.02 -11.97
CA GLN A 170 24.76 6.39 -13.25
C GLN A 170 23.27 6.43 -13.56
N VAL A 171 22.41 6.12 -12.57
CA VAL A 171 20.97 6.20 -12.72
C VAL A 171 20.55 7.64 -12.97
N LEU A 172 21.06 8.60 -12.20
CA LEU A 172 20.73 10.01 -12.39
C LEU A 172 21.16 10.50 -13.77
N ALA A 173 22.35 10.14 -14.25
CA ALA A 173 22.80 10.46 -15.60
C ALA A 173 21.90 9.83 -16.68
N ALA A 174 21.50 8.56 -16.51
CA ALA A 174 20.57 7.90 -17.41
C ALA A 174 19.21 8.62 -17.46
N VAL A 175 18.69 9.04 -16.31
CA VAL A 175 17.45 9.82 -16.21
C VAL A 175 17.61 11.20 -16.83
N LEU A 176 18.71 11.93 -16.59
CA LEU A 176 18.96 13.23 -17.22
C LEU A 176 19.11 13.13 -18.75
N CYS A 177 19.55 11.98 -19.26
CA CYS A 177 19.59 11.66 -20.68
C CYS A 177 18.30 10.99 -21.21
N GLU A 178 17.20 11.05 -20.46
CA GLU A 178 15.89 10.49 -20.84
C GLU A 178 15.93 8.99 -21.22
N ARG A 179 16.85 8.23 -20.64
CA ARG A 179 16.96 6.78 -20.88
C ARG A 179 15.91 6.00 -20.08
N LYS A 180 15.51 4.84 -20.61
CA LYS A 180 14.64 3.90 -19.89
C LYS A 180 15.41 3.29 -18.72
N VAL A 181 14.95 3.54 -17.50
CA VAL A 181 15.51 2.97 -16.26
C VAL A 181 14.52 1.99 -15.66
N LEU A 182 14.96 0.76 -15.40
CA LEU A 182 14.19 -0.25 -14.66
C LEU A 182 14.84 -0.47 -13.31
N LEU A 183 14.06 -0.27 -12.24
CA LEU A 183 14.45 -0.60 -10.88
C LEU A 183 13.77 -1.92 -10.48
N ILE A 184 14.49 -2.79 -9.78
CA ILE A 184 13.99 -4.10 -9.35
C ILE A 184 14.24 -4.23 -7.84
N SER A 185 13.22 -4.66 -7.10
CA SER A 185 13.31 -4.96 -5.67
C SER A 185 12.31 -6.04 -5.29
N SER A 186 12.65 -6.84 -4.27
CA SER A 186 11.68 -7.71 -3.58
C SER A 186 10.69 -6.93 -2.71
N HIS A 187 10.96 -5.65 -2.43
CA HIS A 187 10.15 -4.81 -1.55
C HIS A 187 9.58 -3.61 -2.30
N VAL A 188 8.28 -3.63 -2.52
CA VAL A 188 7.55 -2.59 -3.24
C VAL A 188 7.70 -1.19 -2.60
N SER A 189 7.70 -1.11 -1.27
CA SER A 189 7.94 0.17 -0.57
C SER A 189 9.33 0.74 -0.86
N VAL A 190 10.37 -0.10 -0.89
CA VAL A 190 11.73 0.35 -1.19
C VAL A 190 11.80 0.87 -2.62
N LEU A 191 11.22 0.12 -3.57
CA LEU A 191 11.15 0.51 -4.97
C LEU A 191 10.46 1.87 -5.16
N THR A 192 9.32 2.07 -4.49
CA THR A 192 8.57 3.33 -4.53
C THR A 192 9.37 4.46 -3.90
N THR A 193 9.92 4.28 -2.70
CA THR A 193 10.73 5.29 -2.02
C THR A 193 11.92 5.70 -2.87
N VAL A 194 12.67 4.73 -3.42
CA VAL A 194 13.83 4.99 -4.29
C VAL A 194 13.42 5.76 -5.55
N GLY A 195 12.32 5.38 -6.20
CA GLY A 195 11.80 6.08 -7.37
C GLY A 195 11.39 7.53 -7.08
N GLU A 196 10.69 7.76 -5.97
CA GLU A 196 10.32 9.12 -5.55
C GLU A 196 11.52 9.97 -5.13
N THR A 197 12.50 9.37 -4.44
CA THR A 197 13.74 10.05 -4.09
C THR A 197 14.52 10.45 -5.34
N LEU A 198 14.57 9.61 -6.38
CA LEU A 198 15.19 9.97 -7.65
C LEU A 198 14.48 11.15 -8.34
N ARG A 199 13.13 11.19 -8.30
CA ARG A 199 12.37 12.36 -8.78
C ARG A 199 12.65 13.62 -7.96
N LEU A 200 12.80 13.48 -6.65
CA LEU A 200 13.19 14.59 -5.78
C LEU A 200 14.57 15.14 -6.17
N LEU A 201 15.53 14.26 -6.47
CA LEU A 201 16.87 14.64 -6.93
C LEU A 201 16.90 15.30 -8.31
N LEU A 202 15.89 15.06 -9.15
CA LEU A 202 15.78 15.71 -10.47
C LEU A 202 15.33 17.17 -10.37
N ARG A 203 14.71 17.59 -9.25
CA ARG A 203 14.19 18.96 -9.12
C ARG A 203 15.31 20.00 -9.38
N PRO A 204 15.00 21.10 -10.10
CA PRO A 204 13.68 21.53 -10.56
C PRO A 204 13.19 20.86 -11.85
N LEU A 205 14.00 20.02 -12.50
CA LEU A 205 13.58 19.26 -13.67
C LEU A 205 12.48 18.26 -13.29
N GLN A 206 11.61 17.96 -14.25
CA GLN A 206 10.53 17.01 -14.09
C GLN A 206 10.74 15.88 -15.09
N TRP A 207 10.46 14.65 -14.67
CA TRP A 207 10.48 13.51 -15.57
C TRP A 207 9.30 13.61 -16.55
N PRO A 208 9.54 13.76 -17.87
CA PRO A 208 8.46 14.00 -18.83
C PRO A 208 7.71 12.73 -19.24
N HIS A 209 8.25 11.55 -18.89
CA HIS A 209 7.71 10.27 -19.31
C HIS A 209 6.92 9.57 -18.20
N VAL A 210 6.40 8.39 -18.53
CA VAL A 210 5.70 7.51 -17.59
C VAL A 210 6.63 7.17 -16.43
N PHE A 211 6.14 7.37 -15.22
CA PHE A 211 6.72 6.83 -14.00
C PHE A 211 5.70 5.89 -13.38
N ALA A 212 6.07 4.62 -13.33
CA ALA A 212 5.29 3.58 -12.68
C ALA A 212 6.26 2.80 -11.78
N PRO A 213 6.42 3.19 -10.51
CA PRO A 213 7.37 2.53 -9.62
C PRO A 213 6.89 1.11 -9.31
N VAL A 214 5.59 0.84 -9.50
CA VAL A 214 4.95 -0.44 -9.25
C VAL A 214 3.99 -0.71 -10.39
N LEU A 215 4.20 -1.82 -11.09
CA LEU A 215 3.24 -2.37 -12.03
C LEU A 215 2.55 -3.54 -11.33
N PRO A 216 1.26 -3.44 -10.97
CA PRO A 216 0.57 -4.57 -10.38
C PRO A 216 0.52 -5.71 -11.40
N ALA A 217 0.75 -6.95 -10.94
CA ALA A 217 0.84 -8.13 -11.79
C ALA A 217 -0.43 -8.36 -12.65
N CYS A 218 -1.57 -7.80 -12.22
CA CYS A 218 -2.86 -7.93 -12.88
C CYS A 218 -3.14 -6.89 -13.97
N LEU A 219 -2.28 -5.89 -14.18
CA LEU A 219 -2.51 -4.93 -15.26
C LEU A 219 -2.19 -5.59 -16.61
N PRO A 220 -3.14 -5.71 -17.55
CA PRO A 220 -2.84 -6.28 -18.85
C PRO A 220 -1.71 -5.48 -19.49
N ARG A 221 -0.62 -6.17 -19.88
CA ARG A 221 0.42 -5.58 -20.71
C ARG A 221 -0.26 -5.10 -21.98
N ARG A 222 -0.47 -3.79 -22.13
CA ARG A 222 -0.82 -3.23 -23.45
C ARG A 222 0.34 -3.59 -24.37
N ARG A 223 0.09 -4.54 -25.27
CA ARG A 223 0.97 -4.88 -26.39
C ARG A 223 0.92 -3.76 -27.41
#